data_AF-A0A8G1VIP2-F1
#
_entry.id   AF-A0A8G1VIP2-F1
#
_cell.length_a   1.000
_cell.length_b   1.000
_cell.length_c   1.000
_cell.angle_alpha   90.00
_cell.angle_beta   90.00
_cell.angle_gamma   90.00
#
_symmetry.space_group_name_H-M   'P 1'
#
loop_
_entity.id
_entity.type
_entity.pdbx_description
1 polymer ?
#
loop_
_entity_poly.entity_id
_entity_poly.type
_entity_poly.pdbx_seq_one_letter_code
_entity_poly.pdbx_strand_id
1 'polypeptide(L)'
;MSPPTSEASWPAGIPEIRQHTTDLSQEELREEAKGWLLFVREKIQPTSTPEDGLRQRRALIEQWATASQEFREAYHSCSAGYSSAFDYPASVLSQIAPRPNKRFLCLPSVDRQTHPRNYIHLVKFLILLYIHQDEWNGVHPFEEHGAGTAPNYHLPDLLGCGPTTRPITTYDEILPSLYLTPADFHALSMTRQGTVVFDNGPNLTWFVIDAPGLATGRLALVDFSSNGHVRVSTLRRPWNMGQTMALRANSGLDMDLPILDILESTRLNNKFLCSGYGSRDLWIRLINESAPGYLELEAQGREVEFELDKLLVIDL
;
A
#
# COMPACT_ATOMS: atom_id res chain seq x y z
N MET A 1 -14.31 34.73 -27.87
CA MET A 1 -15.01 34.08 -26.74
C MET A 1 -14.25 32.80 -26.45
N SER A 2 -13.37 32.84 -25.45
CA SER A 2 -12.57 31.68 -25.05
C SER A 2 -13.37 30.80 -24.09
N PRO A 3 -13.27 29.47 -24.16
CA PRO A 3 -14.00 28.58 -23.26
C PRO A 3 -13.44 28.69 -21.83
N PRO A 4 -14.25 28.47 -20.79
CA PRO A 4 -13.76 28.47 -19.42
C PRO A 4 -12.83 27.28 -19.22
N THR A 5 -11.67 27.58 -18.66
CA THR A 5 -10.60 26.65 -18.32
C THR A 5 -11.10 25.56 -17.38
N SER A 6 -11.06 24.31 -17.84
CA SER A 6 -11.20 23.12 -17.02
C SER A 6 -9.96 22.99 -16.13
N GLU A 7 -9.98 23.59 -14.95
CA GLU A 7 -9.00 23.29 -13.90
C GLU A 7 -9.55 22.19 -12.98
N ALA A 8 -8.97 21.00 -13.14
CA ALA A 8 -9.11 19.89 -12.23
C ALA A 8 -8.40 20.23 -10.89
N SER A 9 -9.16 20.56 -9.84
CA SER A 9 -8.65 20.45 -8.46
C SER A 9 -8.98 19.04 -7.93
N TRP A 10 -8.01 18.17 -7.63
CA TRP A 10 -7.12 18.20 -6.47
C TRP A 10 -5.82 17.38 -6.69
N PRO A 11 -4.63 18.00 -6.65
CA PRO A 11 -3.38 17.28 -6.32
C PRO A 11 -2.58 17.82 -5.12
N ALA A 12 -2.81 19.03 -4.56
CA ALA A 12 -1.96 19.55 -3.45
C ALA A 12 -2.38 20.79 -2.57
N GLY A 13 -3.48 21.56 -2.72
CA GLY A 13 -3.79 22.60 -1.67
C GLY A 13 -5.21 23.22 -1.49
N ILE A 14 -6.08 22.61 -0.66
CA ILE A 14 -7.16 23.28 0.09
C ILE A 14 -6.62 23.17 1.50
N PRO A 15 -6.03 24.24 2.04
CA PRO A 15 -5.48 24.27 3.40
C PRO A 15 -6.43 23.76 4.50
N GLU A 16 -7.72 23.72 4.19
CA GLU A 16 -8.82 23.37 5.07
C GLU A 16 -9.07 21.85 5.16
N ILE A 17 -8.71 21.04 4.15
CA ILE A 17 -8.84 19.57 4.24
C ILE A 17 -7.62 19.04 4.98
N ARG A 18 -7.82 18.73 6.26
CA ARG A 18 -6.76 18.25 7.16
C ARG A 18 -7.06 16.85 7.64
N GLN A 19 -6.02 16.04 7.77
CA GLN A 19 -6.11 14.79 8.53
C GLN A 19 -6.38 15.10 10.01
N HIS A 20 -7.07 14.19 10.68
CA HIS A 20 -7.32 14.34 12.11
C HIS A 20 -6.00 14.33 12.90
N THR A 21 -5.96 15.04 14.03
CA THR A 21 -4.70 15.24 14.78
C THR A 21 -4.29 14.02 15.60
N THR A 22 -5.26 13.25 16.08
CA THR A 22 -5.02 12.11 16.97
C THR A 22 -5.50 10.80 16.36
N ASP A 23 -4.97 9.69 16.86
CA ASP A 23 -5.54 8.37 16.57
C ASP A 23 -6.86 8.23 17.34
N LEU A 24 -7.90 7.76 16.66
CA LEU A 24 -9.21 7.47 17.23
C LEU A 24 -9.43 5.95 17.31
N SER A 25 -10.02 5.51 18.42
CA SER A 25 -10.60 4.17 18.53
C SER A 25 -11.79 3.99 17.59
N GLN A 26 -12.22 2.74 17.38
CA GLN A 26 -13.38 2.47 16.51
C GLN A 26 -14.66 3.12 17.05
N GLU A 27 -14.86 3.13 18.37
CA GLU A 27 -16.00 3.78 19.01
C GLU A 27 -15.98 5.30 18.82
N GLU A 28 -14.83 5.94 19.04
CA GLU A 28 -14.66 7.37 18.82
C GLU A 28 -14.87 7.74 17.36
N LEU A 29 -14.30 6.97 16.45
CA LEU A 29 -14.42 7.22 15.02
C LEU A 29 -15.87 7.09 14.53
N ARG A 30 -16.65 6.13 15.05
CA ARG A 30 -18.10 6.03 14.79
C ARG A 30 -18.86 7.27 15.26
N GLU A 31 -18.56 7.72 16.47
CA GLU A 31 -19.21 8.91 17.05
C GLU A 31 -18.80 10.22 16.38
N GLU A 32 -17.56 10.32 15.93
CA GLU A 32 -17.05 11.48 15.21
C GLU A 32 -17.55 11.54 13.76
N ALA A 33 -17.90 10.41 13.14
CA ALA A 33 -18.29 10.36 11.71
C ALA A 33 -19.81 10.38 11.44
N LYS A 34 -20.66 10.12 12.44
CA LYS A 34 -22.12 9.96 12.21
C LYS A 34 -22.81 11.15 11.54
N GLY A 35 -22.42 12.39 11.85
CA GLY A 35 -23.00 13.58 11.23
C GLY A 35 -22.59 13.74 9.77
N TRP A 36 -21.33 13.41 9.45
CA TRP A 36 -20.84 13.38 8.08
C TRP A 36 -21.60 12.35 7.23
N LEU A 37 -21.86 11.16 7.76
CA LEU A 37 -22.63 10.12 7.06
C LEU A 37 -24.05 10.57 6.73
N LEU A 38 -24.73 11.24 7.67
CA LEU A 38 -26.04 11.83 7.42
C LEU A 38 -25.98 12.88 6.30
N PHE A 39 -25.00 13.77 6.36
CA PHE A 39 -24.78 14.80 5.34
C PHE A 39 -24.55 14.21 3.95
N VAL A 40 -23.66 13.24 3.82
CA VAL A 40 -23.40 12.58 2.53
C VAL A 40 -24.65 11.90 2.01
N ARG A 41 -25.40 11.20 2.87
CA ARG A 41 -26.64 10.52 2.47
C ARG A 41 -27.70 11.49 1.93
N GLU A 42 -27.83 12.68 2.52
CA GLU A 42 -28.82 13.67 2.08
C GLU A 42 -28.39 14.44 0.82
N LYS A 43 -27.09 14.64 0.63
CA LYS A 43 -26.56 15.51 -0.45
C LYS A 43 -26.11 14.75 -1.68
N ILE A 44 -25.77 13.47 -1.55
CA ILE A 44 -25.32 12.68 -2.69
C ILE A 44 -26.48 12.42 -3.65
N GLN A 45 -26.19 12.47 -4.95
CA GLN A 45 -27.17 12.21 -6.00
C GLN A 45 -26.62 11.16 -6.96
N PRO A 46 -27.47 10.39 -7.65
CA PRO A 46 -27.01 9.50 -8.70
C PRO A 46 -26.35 10.31 -9.83
N THR A 47 -25.12 9.94 -10.21
CA THR A 47 -24.42 10.55 -11.35
C THR A 47 -24.39 9.60 -12.54
N SER A 48 -24.41 10.17 -13.75
CA SER A 48 -24.36 9.40 -15.00
C SER A 48 -22.94 8.98 -15.39
N THR A 49 -21.92 9.69 -14.91
CA THR A 49 -20.51 9.41 -15.22
C THR A 49 -19.66 9.24 -13.95
N PRO A 50 -18.59 8.43 -14.00
CA PRO A 50 -17.65 8.28 -12.88
C PRO A 50 -16.92 9.58 -12.52
N GLU A 51 -16.61 10.43 -13.51
CA GLU A 51 -15.94 11.72 -13.28
C GLU A 51 -16.83 12.70 -12.52
N ASP A 52 -18.11 12.77 -12.87
CA ASP A 52 -19.07 13.61 -12.14
C ASP A 52 -19.28 13.09 -10.71
N GLY A 53 -19.28 11.76 -10.53
CA GLY A 53 -19.30 11.14 -9.21
C GLY A 53 -18.07 11.53 -8.38
N LEU A 54 -16.87 11.52 -8.97
CA LEU A 54 -15.64 11.97 -8.30
C LEU A 54 -15.71 13.46 -7.92
N ARG A 55 -16.15 14.32 -8.84
CA ARG A 55 -16.33 15.76 -8.57
C ARG A 55 -17.32 16.00 -7.44
N GLN A 56 -18.45 15.30 -7.44
CA GLN A 56 -19.44 15.40 -6.38
C GLN A 56 -18.88 14.97 -5.03
N ARG A 57 -18.19 13.82 -4.95
CA ARG A 57 -17.58 13.36 -3.68
C ARG A 57 -16.55 14.34 -3.14
N ARG A 58 -15.69 14.89 -4.02
CA ARG A 58 -14.73 15.93 -3.62
C ARG A 58 -15.42 17.20 -3.12
N ALA A 59 -16.48 17.65 -3.79
CA ALA A 59 -17.26 18.79 -3.35
C ALA A 59 -17.91 18.58 -1.97
N LEU A 60 -18.37 17.36 -1.66
CA LEU A 60 -18.90 17.02 -0.34
C LEU A 60 -17.82 17.12 0.74
N ILE A 61 -16.63 16.55 0.49
CA ILE A 61 -15.49 16.63 1.41
C ILE A 61 -15.13 18.10 1.68
N GLU A 62 -14.98 18.88 0.62
CA GLU A 62 -14.64 20.31 0.70
C GLU A 62 -15.71 21.10 1.46
N GLN A 63 -16.99 20.86 1.17
CA GLN A 63 -18.09 21.53 1.85
C GLN A 63 -18.10 21.22 3.35
N TRP A 64 -17.84 19.97 3.74
CA TRP A 64 -17.81 19.60 5.16
C TRP A 64 -16.57 20.14 5.88
N ALA A 65 -15.40 20.09 5.23
CA ALA A 65 -14.15 20.64 5.75
C ALA A 65 -14.21 22.15 6.00
N THR A 66 -14.87 22.89 5.11
CA THR A 66 -14.97 24.36 5.15
C THR A 66 -16.20 24.86 5.91
N ALA A 67 -17.17 23.99 6.20
CA ALA A 67 -18.36 24.37 6.95
C ALA A 67 -18.06 24.82 8.39
N SER A 68 -18.93 25.67 8.92
CA SER A 68 -18.87 26.10 10.32
C SER A 68 -19.13 24.93 11.27
N GLN A 69 -18.67 25.07 12.51
CA GLN A 69 -18.86 24.05 13.53
C GLN A 69 -20.36 23.84 13.83
N GLU A 70 -21.16 24.92 13.83
CA GLU A 70 -22.61 24.87 14.08
C GLU A 70 -23.33 24.07 12.99
N PHE A 71 -22.89 24.20 11.73
CA PHE A 71 -23.42 23.40 10.62
C PHE A 71 -23.19 21.91 10.86
N ARG A 72 -21.96 21.53 11.23
CA ARG A 72 -21.60 20.13 11.47
C ARG A 72 -22.35 19.57 12.69
N GLU A 73 -22.48 20.36 13.76
CA GLU A 73 -23.21 19.97 14.98
C GLU A 73 -24.70 19.74 14.75
N ALA A 74 -25.33 20.49 13.84
CA ALA A 74 -26.72 20.27 13.46
C ALA A 74 -26.94 18.87 12.86
N TYR A 75 -26.06 18.43 11.95
CA TYR A 75 -26.12 17.07 11.40
C TYR A 75 -25.79 16.02 12.46
N HIS A 76 -24.79 16.26 13.31
CA HIS A 76 -24.44 15.34 14.40
C HIS A 76 -25.61 15.10 15.37
N SER A 77 -26.35 16.15 15.72
CA SER A 77 -27.52 16.06 16.61
C SER A 77 -28.66 15.26 16.00
N CYS A 78 -28.80 15.26 14.67
CA CYS A 78 -29.83 14.54 13.93
C CYS A 78 -29.44 13.11 13.51
N SER A 79 -28.16 12.74 13.62
CA SER A 79 -27.59 11.52 13.05
C SER A 79 -27.79 10.22 13.87
N ALA A 80 -28.90 10.12 14.61
CA ALA A 80 -29.17 8.92 15.40
C ALA A 80 -29.29 7.67 14.49
N GLY A 81 -28.49 6.63 14.77
CA GLY A 81 -28.64 5.30 14.15
C GLY A 81 -27.51 4.81 13.24
N TYR A 82 -26.40 5.54 13.08
CA TYR A 82 -25.22 5.02 12.38
C TYR A 82 -24.37 4.13 13.30
N SER A 83 -24.06 2.92 12.85
CA SER A 83 -23.32 1.91 13.62
C SER A 83 -21.86 1.77 13.20
N SER A 84 -21.51 2.28 12.02
CA SER A 84 -20.17 2.36 11.46
C SER A 84 -19.89 3.77 10.95
N ALA A 85 -18.62 4.17 10.90
CA ALA A 85 -18.17 5.41 10.26
C ALA A 85 -18.16 5.34 8.72
N PHE A 86 -18.51 4.19 8.12
CA PHE A 86 -18.53 3.93 6.67
C PHE A 86 -19.86 3.36 6.17
N ASP A 87 -20.96 3.59 6.91
CA ASP A 87 -22.31 3.15 6.51
C ASP A 87 -22.89 4.04 5.38
N TYR A 88 -22.13 4.22 4.30
CA TYR A 88 -22.57 4.97 3.12
C TYR A 88 -23.64 4.18 2.34
N PRO A 89 -24.58 4.87 1.67
CA PRO A 89 -25.56 4.19 0.82
C PRO A 89 -24.88 3.35 -0.27
N ALA A 90 -25.41 2.16 -0.55
CA ALA A 90 -24.88 1.27 -1.58
C ALA A 90 -24.80 1.93 -2.97
N SER A 91 -25.70 2.87 -3.26
CA SER A 91 -25.70 3.66 -4.50
C SER A 91 -24.48 4.58 -4.64
N VAL A 92 -23.86 4.98 -3.53
CA VAL A 92 -22.62 5.77 -3.51
C VAL A 92 -21.43 4.87 -3.74
N LEU A 93 -21.40 3.75 -3.02
CA LEU A 93 -20.30 2.78 -3.11
C LEU A 93 -20.25 2.14 -4.50
N SER A 94 -21.40 1.87 -5.14
CA SER A 94 -21.46 1.33 -6.50
C SER A 94 -20.91 2.25 -7.58
N GLN A 95 -20.79 3.56 -7.32
CA GLN A 95 -20.17 4.52 -8.23
C GLN A 95 -18.63 4.55 -8.12
N ILE A 96 -18.08 3.85 -7.13
CA ILE A 96 -16.65 3.81 -6.83
C ILE A 96 -16.16 2.40 -7.11
N ALA A 97 -15.19 2.25 -8.01
CA ALA A 97 -14.51 0.97 -8.15
C ALA A 97 -13.71 0.72 -6.85
N PRO A 98 -14.03 -0.33 -6.08
CA PRO A 98 -13.33 -0.59 -4.83
C PRO A 98 -11.86 -0.89 -5.14
N ARG A 99 -10.95 -0.29 -4.37
CA ARG A 99 -9.53 -0.63 -4.45
C ARG A 99 -9.36 -2.13 -4.13
N PRO A 100 -8.56 -2.88 -4.92
CA PRO A 100 -8.21 -4.24 -4.55
C PRO A 100 -7.61 -4.26 -3.13
N ASN A 101 -8.00 -5.24 -2.32
CA ASN A 101 -7.42 -5.45 -0.99
C ASN A 101 -5.97 -5.94 -1.13
N LYS A 102 -5.06 -4.99 -1.38
CA LYS A 102 -3.65 -5.20 -1.69
C LYS A 102 -2.80 -4.20 -0.92
N ARG A 103 -2.12 -4.70 0.10
CA ARG A 103 -1.28 -3.94 1.04
C ARG A 103 0.22 -4.09 0.78
N PHE A 104 0.60 -4.86 -0.24
CA PHE A 104 1.98 -4.95 -0.73
C PHE A 104 2.20 -3.91 -1.82
N LEU A 105 3.06 -2.92 -1.56
CA LEU A 105 3.27 -1.73 -2.37
C LEU A 105 4.75 -1.56 -2.75
N CYS A 106 4.98 -1.03 -3.94
CA CYS A 106 6.29 -0.52 -4.37
C CYS A 106 6.14 0.96 -4.74
N LEU A 107 6.80 1.83 -3.97
CA LEU A 107 6.74 3.28 -4.18
C LEU A 107 7.66 3.77 -5.31
N PRO A 108 8.92 3.28 -5.43
CA PRO A 108 9.81 3.73 -6.48
C PRO A 108 9.29 3.41 -7.89
N SER A 109 9.63 4.26 -8.85
CA SER A 109 9.44 3.95 -10.28
C SER A 109 10.36 2.80 -10.67
N VAL A 110 9.77 1.74 -11.22
CA VAL A 110 10.44 0.49 -11.60
C VAL A 110 10.22 0.18 -13.08
N ASP A 111 10.05 1.20 -13.91
CA ASP A 111 9.89 0.97 -15.35
C ASP A 111 11.20 0.46 -15.99
N ARG A 112 11.08 -0.53 -16.88
CA ARG A 112 12.23 -1.21 -17.51
C ARG A 112 13.09 -0.28 -18.37
N GLN A 113 12.48 0.73 -18.98
CA GLN A 113 13.16 1.62 -19.92
C GLN A 113 13.81 2.81 -19.20
N THR A 114 13.11 3.39 -18.24
CA THR A 114 13.52 4.62 -17.55
C THR A 114 14.25 4.35 -16.25
N HIS A 115 13.96 3.24 -15.56
CA HIS A 115 14.54 2.87 -14.27
C HIS A 115 14.98 1.39 -14.23
N PRO A 116 15.82 0.93 -15.18
CA PRO A 116 16.19 -0.49 -15.30
C PRO A 116 16.83 -1.04 -14.03
N ARG A 117 17.67 -0.25 -13.33
CA ARG A 117 18.30 -0.68 -12.08
C ARG A 117 17.28 -0.96 -10.97
N ASN A 118 16.29 -0.08 -10.81
CA ASN A 118 15.22 -0.27 -9.83
C ASN A 118 14.39 -1.50 -10.17
N TYR A 119 14.12 -1.74 -11.46
CA TYR A 119 13.42 -2.93 -11.90
C TYR A 119 14.19 -4.21 -11.58
N ILE A 120 15.50 -4.25 -11.85
CA ILE A 120 16.35 -5.40 -11.53
C ILE A 120 16.37 -5.65 -10.00
N HIS A 121 16.53 -4.59 -9.20
CA HIS A 121 16.46 -4.70 -7.74
C HIS A 121 15.11 -5.23 -7.27
N LEU A 122 14.01 -4.80 -7.91
CA LEU A 122 12.67 -5.30 -7.61
C LEU A 122 12.56 -6.80 -7.95
N VAL A 123 12.99 -7.23 -9.14
CA VAL A 123 12.96 -8.64 -9.53
C VAL A 123 13.73 -9.50 -8.51
N LYS A 124 14.97 -9.11 -8.20
CA LYS A 124 15.77 -9.79 -7.15
C LYS A 124 15.03 -9.85 -5.82
N PHE A 125 14.47 -8.72 -5.39
CA PHE A 125 13.73 -8.63 -4.13
C PHE A 125 12.55 -9.60 -4.09
N LEU A 126 11.78 -9.70 -5.18
CA LEU A 126 10.61 -10.58 -5.26
C LEU A 126 11.02 -12.06 -5.26
N ILE A 127 12.09 -12.42 -5.95
CA ILE A 127 12.64 -13.79 -5.92
C ILE A 127 13.08 -14.13 -4.48
N LEU A 128 13.71 -13.18 -3.78
CA LEU A 128 14.16 -13.38 -2.40
C LEU A 128 13.01 -13.64 -1.40
N LEU A 129 11.75 -13.29 -1.72
CA LEU A 129 10.58 -13.63 -0.88
C LEU A 129 10.27 -15.14 -0.87
N TYR A 130 10.72 -15.87 -1.90
CA TYR A 130 10.57 -17.33 -2.01
C TYR A 130 11.72 -18.12 -1.35
N ILE A 131 12.67 -17.42 -0.74
CA ILE A 131 13.76 -18.06 0.02
C ILE A 131 13.27 -18.25 1.46
N HIS A 132 12.83 -19.46 1.82
CA HIS A 132 12.23 -19.73 3.13
C HIS A 132 13.22 -20.34 4.12
N GLN A 133 13.50 -19.65 5.24
CA GLN A 133 14.44 -20.11 6.27
C GLN A 133 13.84 -21.06 7.31
N ASP A 134 12.51 -21.03 7.45
CA ASP A 134 11.74 -21.71 8.48
C ASP A 134 10.76 -22.74 7.87
N GLU A 135 10.04 -23.46 8.74
CA GLU A 135 9.13 -24.57 8.41
C GLU A 135 7.85 -24.14 7.67
N TRP A 136 7.85 -23.01 6.95
CA TRP A 136 6.70 -22.49 6.19
C TRP A 136 6.32 -23.34 4.98
N ASN A 137 6.71 -24.62 4.94
CA ASN A 137 6.40 -25.59 3.90
C ASN A 137 6.60 -25.06 2.47
N GLY A 138 7.43 -24.02 2.28
CA GLY A 138 7.66 -23.42 0.97
C GLY A 138 6.59 -22.46 0.42
N VAL A 139 5.64 -22.05 1.27
CA VAL A 139 4.51 -21.19 0.89
C VAL A 139 4.95 -19.71 0.86
N HIS A 140 4.48 -18.96 -0.14
CA HIS A 140 4.81 -17.54 -0.27
C HIS A 140 4.30 -16.74 0.96
N PRO A 141 5.05 -15.76 1.52
CA PRO A 141 4.69 -15.07 2.77
C PRO A 141 3.34 -14.32 2.75
N PHE A 142 2.73 -14.15 1.58
CA PHE A 142 1.46 -13.44 1.40
C PHE A 142 0.29 -14.30 0.94
N GLU A 143 0.47 -15.62 0.79
CA GLU A 143 -0.55 -16.54 0.25
C GLU A 143 -1.77 -16.68 1.16
N GLU A 144 -1.58 -16.87 2.47
CA GLU A 144 -2.68 -17.01 3.43
C GLU A 144 -3.16 -15.67 4.03
N HIS A 145 -3.41 -14.65 3.21
CA HIS A 145 -3.99 -13.35 3.61
C HIS A 145 -3.02 -12.34 4.25
N GLY A 146 -1.71 -12.58 4.18
CA GLY A 146 -0.69 -11.68 4.75
C GLY A 146 -0.80 -10.25 4.21
N ALA A 147 -0.82 -10.07 2.88
CA ALA A 147 -0.89 -8.76 2.22
C ALA A 147 -2.27 -8.38 1.66
N GLY A 148 -3.32 -9.14 2.00
CA GLY A 148 -4.68 -8.95 1.51
C GLY A 148 -5.19 -10.10 0.64
N THR A 149 -6.35 -9.91 0.00
CA THR A 149 -7.07 -10.96 -0.76
C THR A 149 -7.12 -10.69 -2.26
N ALA A 150 -6.46 -9.63 -2.74
CA ALA A 150 -6.38 -9.34 -4.17
C ALA A 150 -5.59 -10.44 -4.93
N PRO A 151 -5.96 -10.73 -6.19
CA PRO A 151 -5.15 -11.63 -7.02
C PRO A 151 -3.72 -11.09 -7.20
N ASN A 152 -2.78 -11.98 -7.51
CA ASN A 152 -1.35 -11.65 -7.64
C ASN A 152 -0.79 -11.00 -6.37
N TYR A 153 -1.11 -11.58 -5.21
CA TYR A 153 -0.64 -11.11 -3.89
C TYR A 153 0.90 -11.12 -3.77
N HIS A 154 1.59 -11.94 -4.57
CA HIS A 154 3.05 -12.05 -4.60
C HIS A 154 3.74 -10.89 -5.36
N LEU A 155 2.98 -10.10 -6.13
CA LEU A 155 3.50 -8.90 -6.78
C LEU A 155 3.04 -7.66 -6.02
N PRO A 156 3.86 -6.60 -5.90
CA PRO A 156 3.43 -5.36 -5.28
C PRO A 156 2.54 -4.55 -6.24
N ASP A 157 1.72 -3.67 -5.67
CA ASP A 157 1.08 -2.59 -6.43
C ASP A 157 2.11 -1.49 -6.73
N LEU A 158 2.25 -1.13 -8.01
CA LEU A 158 3.32 -0.24 -8.49
C LEU A 158 2.80 1.21 -8.56
N LEU A 159 2.96 1.95 -7.46
CA LEU A 159 2.38 3.30 -7.34
C LEU A 159 3.19 4.38 -8.07
N GLY A 160 4.46 4.11 -8.40
CA GLY A 160 5.37 5.05 -9.07
C GLY A 160 5.42 5.00 -10.60
N CYS A 161 4.56 4.21 -11.26
CA CYS A 161 4.68 3.93 -12.71
C CYS A 161 3.76 4.77 -13.63
N GLY A 162 3.14 5.85 -13.15
CA GLY A 162 2.26 6.73 -13.95
C GLY A 162 2.90 8.08 -14.33
N PRO A 163 2.72 8.60 -15.56
CA PRO A 163 3.34 9.85 -16.02
C PRO A 163 2.83 11.12 -15.29
N THR A 164 1.72 11.03 -14.57
CA THR A 164 1.06 12.15 -13.87
C THR A 164 0.99 11.97 -12.35
N THR A 165 1.61 10.92 -11.82
CA THR A 165 1.50 10.59 -10.38
C THR A 165 2.66 11.23 -9.63
N ARG A 166 2.37 12.12 -8.69
CA ARG A 166 3.39 12.64 -7.76
C ARG A 166 3.96 11.44 -7.00
N PRO A 167 5.29 11.25 -6.98
CA PRO A 167 5.89 10.15 -6.26
C PRO A 167 5.59 10.28 -4.77
N ILE A 168 5.13 9.18 -4.18
CA ILE A 168 4.96 9.06 -2.73
C ILE A 168 6.35 8.92 -2.13
N THR A 169 6.74 9.88 -1.29
CA THR A 169 8.09 9.95 -0.71
C THR A 169 8.12 9.53 0.75
N THR A 170 6.98 9.59 1.44
CA THR A 170 6.84 9.23 2.85
C THR A 170 5.68 8.27 3.03
N TYR A 171 5.70 7.49 4.11
CA TYR A 171 4.61 6.56 4.40
C TYR A 171 3.30 7.28 4.74
N ASP A 172 3.37 8.46 5.37
CA ASP A 172 2.20 9.28 5.69
C ASP A 172 1.43 9.77 4.45
N GLU A 173 2.09 9.83 3.29
CA GLU A 173 1.47 10.17 2.02
C GLU A 173 0.70 9.00 1.40
N ILE A 174 0.87 7.75 1.89
CA ILE A 174 0.27 6.55 1.29
C ILE A 174 -1.26 6.60 1.37
N LEU A 175 -1.84 6.63 2.58
CA LEU A 175 -3.30 6.58 2.74
C LEU A 175 -4.01 7.78 2.10
N PRO A 176 -3.52 9.03 2.24
CA PRO A 176 -4.05 10.16 1.48
C PRO A 176 -4.01 9.94 -0.03
N SER A 177 -2.89 9.46 -0.57
CA SER A 177 -2.77 9.24 -2.02
C SER A 177 -3.69 8.14 -2.53
N LEU A 178 -3.89 7.09 -1.73
CA LEU A 178 -4.70 5.94 -2.10
C LEU A 178 -6.21 6.13 -1.90
N TYR A 179 -6.63 6.93 -0.91
CA TYR A 179 -8.05 7.02 -0.53
C TYR A 179 -8.60 8.46 -0.53
N LEU A 180 -7.80 9.46 -0.13
CA LEU A 180 -8.24 10.86 -0.13
C LEU A 180 -8.25 11.46 -1.53
N THR A 181 -7.18 11.27 -2.31
CA THR A 181 -7.11 11.77 -3.71
C THR A 181 -8.27 11.24 -4.58
N PRO A 182 -8.61 9.94 -4.58
CA PRO A 182 -9.77 9.44 -5.32
C PRO A 182 -11.13 9.65 -4.61
N ALA A 183 -11.15 10.25 -3.42
CA ALA A 183 -12.33 10.38 -2.57
C ALA A 183 -13.07 9.03 -2.42
N ASP A 184 -12.33 8.01 -1.97
CA ASP A 184 -12.81 6.64 -1.83
C ASP A 184 -13.52 6.43 -0.48
N PHE A 185 -14.84 6.50 -0.51
CA PHE A 185 -15.70 6.36 0.67
C PHE A 185 -15.73 4.93 1.24
N HIS A 186 -15.09 3.94 0.62
CA HIS A 186 -14.90 2.61 1.24
C HIS A 186 -13.90 2.62 2.40
N ALA A 187 -13.01 3.60 2.44
CA ALA A 187 -11.95 3.72 3.45
C ALA A 187 -11.86 5.12 4.06
N LEU A 188 -12.51 6.12 3.48
CA LEU A 188 -12.49 7.51 3.92
C LEU A 188 -13.78 7.94 4.62
N SER A 189 -13.63 8.66 5.73
CA SER A 189 -14.71 9.35 6.44
C SER A 189 -14.21 10.68 7.01
N MET A 190 -15.12 11.47 7.58
CA MET A 190 -14.78 12.79 8.17
C MET A 190 -15.38 12.95 9.56
N THR A 191 -14.64 13.62 10.43
CA THR A 191 -15.06 13.90 11.82
C THR A 191 -16.02 15.07 11.91
N ARG A 192 -16.60 15.28 13.10
CA ARG A 192 -17.40 16.47 13.43
C ARG A 192 -16.60 17.77 13.34
N GLN A 193 -15.27 17.69 13.36
CA GLN A 193 -14.34 18.81 13.23
C GLN A 193 -13.99 19.16 11.77
N GLY A 194 -14.54 18.41 10.81
CA GLY A 194 -14.24 18.62 9.39
C GLY A 194 -12.88 18.03 8.97
N THR A 195 -12.30 17.14 9.78
CA THR A 195 -11.02 16.49 9.48
C THR A 195 -11.21 15.09 8.90
N VAL A 196 -10.30 14.66 8.05
CA VAL A 196 -10.32 13.34 7.39
C VAL A 196 -9.80 12.25 8.32
N VAL A 197 -10.46 11.09 8.28
CA VAL A 197 -10.07 9.86 8.98
C VAL A 197 -10.23 8.64 8.05
N PHE A 198 -9.53 7.57 8.40
CA PHE A 198 -9.50 6.29 7.72
C PHE A 198 -9.74 5.18 8.75
N ASP A 199 -10.54 4.16 8.45
CA ASP A 199 -10.70 3.01 9.38
C ASP A 199 -10.74 1.65 8.68
N ASN A 200 -11.04 1.60 7.38
CA ASN A 200 -10.85 0.39 6.60
C ASN A 200 -9.41 0.31 6.04
N GLY A 201 -8.57 -0.55 6.61
CA GLY A 201 -7.18 -0.80 6.15
C GLY A 201 -6.04 -0.35 7.08
N PRO A 202 -6.12 0.77 7.84
CA PRO A 202 -5.03 1.23 8.72
C PRO A 202 -4.67 0.25 9.84
N ASN A 203 -5.66 -0.47 10.38
CA ASN A 203 -5.48 -1.46 11.46
C ASN A 203 -4.80 -2.76 11.02
N LEU A 204 -4.36 -2.83 9.77
CA LEU A 204 -3.72 -3.99 9.17
C LEU A 204 -2.30 -3.63 8.81
N THR A 205 -1.40 -4.61 8.81
CA THR A 205 0.00 -4.38 8.43
C THR A 205 0.13 -4.22 6.91
N TRP A 206 0.82 -3.16 6.51
CA TRP A 206 1.20 -2.86 5.14
C TRP A 206 2.65 -3.23 4.87
N PHE A 207 2.93 -3.63 3.64
CA PHE A 207 4.23 -4.11 3.19
C PHE A 207 4.72 -3.17 2.10
N VAL A 208 5.70 -2.33 2.41
CA VAL A 208 6.08 -1.22 1.54
C VAL A 208 7.55 -1.35 1.15
N ILE A 209 7.81 -1.43 -0.16
CA ILE A 209 9.15 -1.26 -0.73
C ILE A 209 9.30 0.22 -1.07
N ASP A 210 10.10 0.93 -0.28
CA ASP A 210 10.51 2.31 -0.56
C ASP A 210 11.86 2.37 -1.28
N ALA A 211 12.34 3.56 -1.64
CA ALA A 211 13.59 3.69 -2.38
C ALA A 211 14.82 3.14 -1.62
N PRO A 212 15.00 3.45 -0.32
CA PRO A 212 16.07 2.83 0.47
C PRO A 212 15.91 1.32 0.62
N GLY A 213 14.68 0.83 0.79
CA GLY A 213 14.33 -0.57 0.90
C GLY A 213 14.67 -1.35 -0.36
N LEU A 214 14.30 -0.81 -1.53
CA LEU A 214 14.64 -1.37 -2.83
C LEU A 214 16.15 -1.49 -3.02
N ALA A 215 16.90 -0.44 -2.71
CA ALA A 215 18.36 -0.42 -2.84
C ALA A 215 19.06 -1.36 -1.85
N THR A 216 18.46 -1.61 -0.69
CA THR A 216 19.07 -2.40 0.40
C THR A 216 18.42 -3.76 0.62
N GLY A 217 17.51 -4.19 -0.25
CA GLY A 217 16.81 -5.47 -0.12
C GLY A 217 15.97 -5.58 1.16
N ARG A 218 15.31 -4.49 1.58
CA ARG A 218 14.46 -4.44 2.78
C ARG A 218 13.05 -3.94 2.46
N LEU A 219 12.09 -4.47 3.20
CA LEU A 219 10.68 -4.11 3.21
C LEU A 219 10.36 -3.34 4.49
N ALA A 220 9.52 -2.33 4.42
CA ALA A 220 8.89 -1.76 5.60
C ALA A 220 7.57 -2.48 5.90
N LEU A 221 7.41 -2.95 7.13
CA LEU A 221 6.11 -3.30 7.69
C LEU A 221 5.60 -2.04 8.37
N VAL A 222 4.46 -1.53 7.92
CA VAL A 222 3.90 -0.25 8.37
C VAL A 222 2.47 -0.46 8.83
N ASP A 223 2.20 -0.02 10.05
CA ASP A 223 0.84 0.10 10.57
C ASP A 223 0.46 1.58 10.61
N PHE A 224 -0.76 1.88 10.20
CA PHE A 224 -1.28 3.25 10.19
C PHE A 224 -2.30 3.45 11.30
N SER A 225 -2.34 4.67 11.82
CA SER A 225 -3.41 5.14 12.70
C SER A 225 -4.62 5.59 11.87
N SER A 226 -5.77 5.79 12.53
CA SER A 226 -6.99 6.21 11.83
C SER A 226 -6.94 7.63 11.27
N ASN A 227 -5.98 8.46 11.69
CA ASN A 227 -5.68 9.74 11.06
C ASN A 227 -4.88 9.61 9.75
N GLY A 228 -4.42 8.41 9.40
CA GLY A 228 -3.63 8.12 8.22
C GLY A 228 -2.12 8.28 8.40
N HIS A 229 -1.66 8.62 9.61
CA HIS A 229 -0.24 8.70 9.94
C HIS A 229 0.35 7.35 10.31
N VAL A 230 1.67 7.23 10.19
CA VAL A 230 2.39 6.03 10.65
C VAL A 230 2.27 5.89 12.16
N ARG A 231 1.68 4.78 12.61
CA ARG A 231 1.63 4.40 14.02
C ARG A 231 2.93 3.75 14.47
N VAL A 232 3.36 2.75 13.70
CA VAL A 232 4.60 2.02 13.93
C VAL A 232 5.12 1.48 12.61
N SER A 233 6.43 1.43 12.46
CA SER A 233 7.08 0.78 11.33
C SER A 233 8.32 0.00 11.74
N THR A 234 8.62 -1.04 10.99
CA THR A 234 9.86 -1.80 11.14
C THR A 234 10.36 -2.30 9.78
N LEU A 235 11.67 -2.34 9.59
CA LEU A 235 12.26 -2.86 8.37
C LEU A 235 12.52 -4.37 8.50
N ARG A 236 12.33 -5.13 7.43
CA ARG A 236 12.61 -6.58 7.36
C ARG A 236 13.21 -6.97 6.03
N ARG A 237 13.92 -8.10 5.99
CA ARG A 237 14.36 -8.74 4.73
C ARG A 237 13.25 -9.65 4.19
N PRO A 238 13.23 -9.92 2.87
CA PRO A 238 12.24 -10.79 2.23
C PRO A 238 12.03 -12.15 2.93
N TRP A 239 13.10 -12.85 3.28
CA TRP A 239 13.04 -14.18 3.92
C TRP A 239 12.83 -14.15 5.44
N ASN A 240 12.73 -12.97 6.05
CA ASN A 240 12.48 -12.80 7.49
C ASN A 240 10.99 -12.54 7.78
N MET A 241 10.10 -12.87 6.85
CA MET A 241 8.66 -12.55 6.91
C MET A 241 7.81 -13.63 7.61
N GLY A 242 8.43 -14.74 8.07
CA GLY A 242 7.77 -15.78 8.88
C GLY A 242 7.61 -15.43 10.37
N GLN A 243 6.92 -16.29 11.13
CA GLN A 243 6.60 -16.07 12.56
C GLN A 243 7.83 -16.07 13.49
N THR A 244 9.01 -16.47 13.01
CA THR A 244 10.22 -16.49 13.82
C THR A 244 10.97 -15.16 13.71
N MET A 245 10.49 -14.16 14.45
CA MET A 245 11.10 -12.83 14.59
C MET A 245 12.46 -12.86 15.31
N ALA A 246 13.54 -13.36 14.70
CA ALA A 246 14.87 -13.02 15.23
C ALA A 246 15.24 -11.58 14.80
N LEU A 247 15.08 -10.66 15.74
CA LEU A 247 15.43 -9.24 15.64
C LEU A 247 16.91 -8.97 15.31
N ARG A 248 17.79 -9.98 15.32
CA ARG A 248 19.24 -9.77 15.31
C ARG A 248 19.84 -9.50 13.93
N ALA A 249 19.27 -10.01 12.84
CA ALA A 249 19.91 -9.98 11.51
C ALA A 249 19.06 -9.25 10.45
N ASN A 250 19.07 -7.92 10.49
CA ASN A 250 18.31 -7.07 9.55
C ASN A 250 19.16 -5.96 8.90
N SER A 251 20.43 -6.25 8.64
CA SER A 251 21.28 -5.33 7.88
C SER A 251 20.87 -5.31 6.40
N GLY A 252 21.15 -4.21 5.72
CA GLY A 252 20.94 -4.12 4.27
C GLY A 252 21.70 -5.21 3.50
N LEU A 253 21.16 -5.55 2.34
CA LEU A 253 21.77 -6.38 1.31
C LEU A 253 22.37 -5.47 0.24
N ASP A 254 23.39 -5.97 -0.44
CA ASP A 254 23.91 -5.33 -1.65
C ASP A 254 23.16 -5.88 -2.86
N MET A 255 22.13 -5.16 -3.32
CA MET A 255 21.26 -5.59 -4.41
C MET A 255 21.91 -5.53 -5.79
N ASP A 256 23.10 -4.94 -5.90
CA ASP A 256 23.85 -4.90 -7.15
C ASP A 256 24.62 -6.21 -7.41
N LEU A 257 24.84 -7.04 -6.38
CA LEU A 257 25.45 -8.37 -6.54
C LEU A 257 24.49 -9.35 -7.26
N PRO A 258 25.02 -10.37 -7.97
CA PRO A 258 24.22 -11.49 -8.43
C PRO A 258 23.44 -12.15 -7.28
N ILE A 259 22.22 -12.62 -7.53
CA ILE A 259 21.31 -13.06 -6.45
C ILE A 259 21.91 -14.17 -5.57
N LEU A 260 22.66 -15.10 -6.17
CA LEU A 260 23.33 -16.17 -5.44
C LEU A 260 24.48 -15.64 -4.55
N ASP A 261 25.13 -14.56 -4.98
CA ASP A 261 26.23 -13.95 -4.23
C ASP A 261 25.71 -13.09 -3.07
N ILE A 262 24.49 -12.52 -3.20
CA ILE A 262 23.76 -11.90 -2.09
C ILE A 262 23.52 -12.92 -0.97
N LEU A 263 23.01 -14.10 -1.34
CA LEU A 263 22.72 -15.19 -0.40
C LEU A 263 24.00 -15.75 0.24
N GLU A 264 25.03 -15.97 -0.57
CA GLU A 264 26.33 -16.47 -0.11
C GLU A 264 27.03 -15.47 0.83
N SER A 265 27.05 -14.18 0.47
CA SER A 265 27.56 -13.12 1.34
C SER A 265 26.79 -13.07 2.66
N THR A 266 25.47 -13.21 2.61
CA THR A 266 24.63 -13.27 3.82
C THR A 266 24.98 -14.46 4.70
N ARG A 267 25.21 -15.63 4.09
CA ARG A 267 25.64 -16.87 4.77
C ARG A 267 26.99 -16.70 5.46
N LEU A 268 28.00 -16.22 4.73
CA LEU A 268 29.37 -16.04 5.23
C LEU A 268 29.43 -15.04 6.40
N ASN A 269 28.54 -14.06 6.40
CA ASN A 269 28.44 -13.08 7.49
C ASN A 269 27.57 -13.55 8.67
N ASN A 270 27.12 -14.81 8.70
CA ASN A 270 26.22 -15.37 9.72
C ASN A 270 24.96 -14.51 9.92
N LYS A 271 24.42 -13.96 8.82
CA LYS A 271 23.23 -13.08 8.83
C LYS A 271 21.93 -13.82 8.54
N PHE A 272 21.96 -15.15 8.50
CA PHE A 272 20.77 -16.01 8.45
C PHE A 272 20.33 -16.38 9.87
N LEU A 273 19.03 -16.70 10.02
CA LEU A 273 18.44 -17.07 11.30
C LEU A 273 19.04 -18.37 11.86
N CYS A 274 19.20 -19.38 11.00
CA CYS A 274 19.73 -20.69 11.35
C CYS A 274 21.15 -20.87 10.81
N SER A 275 22.09 -21.24 11.69
CA SER A 275 23.46 -21.56 11.30
C SER A 275 23.47 -22.77 10.36
N GLY A 276 24.11 -22.62 9.20
CA GLY A 276 24.17 -23.69 8.19
C GLY A 276 22.97 -23.75 7.25
N TYR A 277 22.01 -22.82 7.36
CA TYR A 277 20.95 -22.68 6.36
C TYR A 277 21.53 -22.28 4.99
N GLY A 278 20.97 -22.90 3.95
CA GLY A 278 21.19 -22.51 2.57
C GLY A 278 22.48 -23.09 2.00
N SER A 279 22.32 -24.04 1.07
CA SER A 279 23.37 -24.41 0.14
C SER A 279 23.11 -23.70 -1.20
N ARG A 280 24.17 -23.47 -1.97
CA ARG A 280 24.05 -22.89 -3.30
C ARG A 280 23.09 -23.71 -4.19
N ASP A 281 23.15 -25.04 -4.09
CA ASP A 281 22.28 -25.94 -4.85
C ASP A 281 20.79 -25.79 -4.46
N LEU A 282 20.51 -25.59 -3.17
CA LEU A 282 19.15 -25.33 -2.70
C LEU A 282 18.63 -24.01 -3.25
N TRP A 283 19.44 -22.94 -3.18
CA TRP A 283 19.04 -21.64 -3.71
C TRP A 283 18.83 -21.65 -5.22
N ILE A 284 19.71 -22.33 -5.97
CA ILE A 284 19.53 -22.50 -7.42
C ILE A 284 18.19 -23.19 -7.71
N ARG A 285 17.85 -24.25 -6.95
CA ARG A 285 16.57 -24.94 -7.10
C ARG A 285 15.40 -24.00 -6.83
N LEU A 286 15.37 -23.35 -5.67
CA LEU A 286 14.26 -22.44 -5.28
C LEU A 286 14.08 -21.29 -6.27
N ILE A 287 15.18 -20.71 -6.75
CA ILE A 287 15.13 -19.62 -7.74
C ILE A 287 14.61 -20.14 -9.08
N ASN A 288 15.02 -21.33 -9.54
CA ASN A 288 14.52 -21.90 -10.79
C ASN A 288 13.06 -22.35 -10.70
N GLU A 289 12.58 -22.72 -9.53
CA GLU A 289 11.17 -23.04 -9.28
C GLU A 289 10.29 -21.78 -9.23
N SER A 290 10.73 -20.72 -8.54
CA SER A 290 9.96 -19.46 -8.39
C SER A 290 10.10 -18.50 -9.57
N ALA A 291 11.26 -18.49 -10.23
CA ALA A 291 11.60 -17.57 -11.32
C ALA A 291 12.38 -18.29 -12.44
N PRO A 292 11.71 -19.19 -13.19
CA PRO A 292 12.37 -19.94 -14.27
C PRO A 292 13.06 -19.02 -15.28
N GLY A 293 14.31 -19.32 -15.62
CA GLY A 293 15.09 -18.55 -16.60
C GLY A 293 15.78 -17.29 -16.05
N TYR A 294 15.55 -16.92 -14.79
CA TYR A 294 16.15 -15.73 -14.20
C TYR A 294 17.68 -15.83 -14.12
N LEU A 295 18.21 -16.97 -13.67
CA LEU A 295 19.66 -17.15 -13.49
C LEU A 295 20.43 -17.07 -14.82
N GLU A 296 19.86 -17.56 -15.91
CA GLU A 296 20.45 -17.43 -17.25
C GLU A 296 20.45 -15.99 -17.74
N LEU A 297 19.38 -15.23 -17.45
CA LEU A 297 19.30 -13.80 -17.78
C LEU A 297 20.32 -13.00 -16.96
N GLU A 298 20.45 -13.26 -15.67
CA GLU A 298 21.45 -12.62 -14.80
C GLU A 298 22.88 -12.91 -15.24
N ALA A 299 23.19 -14.16 -15.61
CA ALA A 299 24.50 -14.52 -16.15
C ALA A 299 24.85 -13.78 -17.47
N GLN A 300 23.84 -13.32 -18.21
CA GLN A 300 24.00 -12.56 -19.45
C GLN A 300 23.92 -11.03 -19.26
N GLY A 301 23.65 -10.54 -18.05
CA GLY A 301 23.39 -9.12 -17.80
C GLY A 301 22.08 -8.61 -18.41
N ARG A 302 21.09 -9.50 -18.54
CA ARG A 302 19.78 -9.25 -19.18
C ARG A 302 18.62 -9.37 -18.20
N GLU A 303 18.86 -9.17 -16.91
CA GLU A 303 17.87 -9.27 -15.83
C GLU A 303 16.63 -8.38 -16.07
N VAL A 304 16.83 -7.22 -16.72
CA VAL A 304 15.74 -6.28 -17.04
C VAL A 304 14.67 -6.89 -17.96
N GLU A 305 15.01 -7.94 -18.71
CA GLU A 305 14.08 -8.63 -19.61
C GLU A 305 13.19 -9.64 -18.88
N PHE A 306 13.50 -9.99 -17.63
CA PHE A 306 12.68 -10.90 -16.85
C PHE A 306 11.28 -10.29 -16.62
N GLU A 307 10.24 -11.09 -16.83
CA GLU A 307 8.85 -10.64 -16.75
C GLU A 307 8.22 -11.03 -15.41
N LEU A 308 7.60 -10.07 -14.71
CA LEU A 308 7.06 -10.30 -13.37
C LEU A 308 5.92 -11.31 -13.33
N ASP A 309 5.21 -11.51 -14.44
CA ASP A 309 4.18 -12.54 -14.61
C ASP A 309 4.75 -13.97 -14.69
N LYS A 310 6.07 -14.11 -14.92
CA LYS A 310 6.79 -15.39 -14.85
C LYS A 310 7.23 -15.77 -13.44
N LEU A 311 6.97 -14.92 -12.43
CA LEU A 311 7.10 -15.33 -11.03
C LEU A 311 5.99 -16.31 -10.70
N LEU A 312 6.37 -17.54 -10.39
CA LEU A 312 5.45 -18.61 -10.06
C LEU A 312 5.18 -18.62 -8.56
N VAL A 313 3.91 -18.73 -8.19
CA VAL A 313 3.53 -19.17 -6.86
C VAL A 313 3.94 -20.64 -6.76
N ILE A 314 4.89 -20.94 -5.89
CA ILE A 314 5.29 -22.32 -5.64
C ILE A 314 4.30 -22.88 -4.61
N ASP A 315 3.35 -23.69 -5.06
CA ASP A 315 2.57 -24.57 -4.17
C ASP A 315 3.49 -25.76 -3.83
N LEU A 316 4.13 -25.75 -2.66
CA LEU A 316 4.97 -26.86 -2.17
C LEU A 316 4.17 -27.88 -1.35
#